data_AF-A0A9P7HG56-F1
#
_entry.id   AF-A0A9P7HG56-F1
#
_cell.length_a   1.000
_cell.length_b   1.000
_cell.length_c   1.000
_cell.angle_alpha   90.00
_cell.angle_beta   90.00
_cell.angle_gamma   90.00
#
_symmetry.space_group_name_H-M   'P 1'
#
loop_
_entity.id
_entity.type
_entity.pdbx_description
1 polymer ?
#
loop_
_entity_poly.entity_id
_entity_poly.type
_entity_poly.pdbx_seq_one_letter_code
_entity_poly.pdbx_strand_id
1 'polypeptide(L)'
;MPTPESEQFKAQKPTVAPTFNGVDYDDTKAFKAAEDALIREQWVGAMMTRLVGEELNKCYVREGVNHLENCGHLRERYLQLLQSNKIKGTKFLQQNYVHQKDQELDLAAKVHTSNKIANLNKEQPRASSHFVSQHPPPAIIMFCTRCLRSGALRRSQPVLRQFSTTTPFRNAEPQLSTPVTAPGEAPKDVPATRSSCAPGTVLNGLNYIKTGQDPVAKHDDEYPEWLWSCLDVLKKSADSAETDAGDEFSKSKKQRKLAAKRQRAHEAKLLAEGNLEALAPKIPIQHQAVNILGEENRGVEHNVEAAKKREELRRAMRKERKAKIKETNYLKSM
;
A
#
# COMPACT_ATOMS: atom_id res chain seq x y z
N MET A 1 -13.21 -1.94 45.57
CA MET A 1 -14.39 -1.94 44.68
C MET A 1 -13.92 -1.74 43.25
N PRO A 2 -14.52 -2.38 42.23
CA PRO A 2 -14.18 -2.07 40.84
C PRO A 2 -14.52 -0.60 40.57
N THR A 3 -13.57 0.13 39.99
CA THR A 3 -13.77 1.50 39.54
C THR A 3 -14.90 1.55 38.52
N PRO A 4 -15.83 2.53 38.58
CA PRO A 4 -16.87 2.65 37.59
C PRO A 4 -16.27 2.91 36.20
N GLU A 5 -16.69 2.13 35.21
CA GLU A 5 -16.23 2.25 33.83
C GLU A 5 -16.71 3.58 33.21
N SER A 6 -15.81 4.28 32.52
CA SER A 6 -16.12 5.53 31.82
C SER A 6 -17.04 5.30 30.61
N GLU A 7 -17.84 6.31 30.25
CA GLU A 7 -18.73 6.24 29.08
C GLU A 7 -17.96 5.97 27.78
N GLN A 8 -16.76 6.54 27.66
CA GLN A 8 -15.86 6.32 26.53
C GLN A 8 -15.43 4.85 26.40
N PHE A 9 -15.13 4.19 27.54
CA PHE A 9 -14.75 2.78 27.54
C PHE A 9 -15.92 1.89 27.12
N LYS A 10 -17.13 2.19 27.61
CA LYS A 10 -18.35 1.46 27.22
C LYS A 10 -18.65 1.60 25.73
N ALA A 11 -18.41 2.78 25.15
CA ALA A 11 -18.59 3.02 23.72
C ALA A 11 -17.58 2.28 22.83
N GLN A 12 -16.34 2.08 23.31
CA GLN A 12 -15.27 1.42 22.54
C GLN A 12 -15.23 -0.11 22.72
N LYS A 13 -15.90 -0.63 23.74
CA LYS A 13 -15.91 -2.06 24.04
C LYS A 13 -16.55 -2.85 22.88
N PRO A 14 -15.92 -3.94 22.40
CA PRO A 14 -16.53 -4.78 21.39
C PRO A 14 -17.86 -5.35 21.90
N THR A 15 -18.92 -5.22 21.10
CA THR A 15 -20.25 -5.77 21.41
C THR A 15 -20.32 -7.27 21.11
N VAL A 16 -19.46 -7.76 20.21
CA VAL A 16 -19.41 -9.16 19.78
C VAL A 16 -18.37 -9.92 20.58
N ALA A 17 -18.68 -11.17 20.93
CA ALA A 17 -17.75 -12.07 21.61
C ALA A 17 -16.50 -12.36 20.74
N PRO A 18 -15.32 -12.61 21.34
CA PRO A 18 -14.07 -12.88 20.62
C PRO A 18 -14.01 -14.31 20.06
N THR A 19 -15.04 -14.73 19.33
CA THR A 19 -15.20 -16.08 18.76
C THR A 19 -15.88 -16.00 17.40
N PHE A 20 -15.55 -16.92 16.49
CA PHE A 20 -16.24 -17.04 15.19
C PHE A 20 -17.50 -17.92 15.26
N ASN A 21 -17.73 -18.60 16.38
CA ASN A 21 -18.86 -19.52 16.56
C ASN A 21 -20.19 -18.75 16.50
N GLY A 22 -21.12 -19.19 15.64
CA GLY A 22 -22.43 -18.58 15.44
C GLY A 22 -22.44 -17.26 14.65
N VAL A 23 -21.29 -16.84 14.08
CA VAL A 23 -21.21 -15.66 13.21
C VAL A 23 -21.42 -16.07 11.77
N ASP A 24 -22.32 -15.38 11.05
CA ASP A 24 -22.53 -15.60 9.62
C ASP A 24 -21.34 -15.06 8.81
N TYR A 25 -20.68 -15.94 8.06
CA TYR A 25 -19.53 -15.59 7.21
C TYR A 25 -19.93 -14.80 5.97
N ASP A 26 -21.20 -14.84 5.55
CA ASP A 26 -21.70 -14.03 4.43
C ASP A 26 -21.99 -12.57 4.85
N ASP A 27 -22.25 -12.31 6.15
CA ASP A 27 -22.34 -10.94 6.66
C ASP A 27 -20.95 -10.36 6.95
N THR A 28 -20.46 -9.57 5.99
CA THR A 28 -19.16 -8.87 6.09
C THR A 28 -19.00 -8.04 7.36
N LYS A 29 -20.07 -7.46 7.92
CA LYS A 29 -19.99 -6.61 9.11
C LYS A 29 -19.81 -7.45 10.37
N ALA A 30 -20.65 -8.47 10.54
CA ALA A 30 -20.55 -9.39 11.68
C ALA A 30 -19.22 -10.15 11.68
N PHE A 31 -18.80 -10.65 10.51
CA PHE A 31 -17.51 -11.32 10.35
C PHE A 31 -16.33 -10.43 10.74
N LYS A 32 -16.31 -9.17 10.26
CA LYS A 32 -15.22 -8.23 10.61
C LYS A 32 -15.25 -7.81 12.07
N ALA A 33 -16.43 -7.64 12.67
CA ALA A 33 -16.56 -7.35 14.09
C ALA A 33 -16.01 -8.50 14.96
N ALA A 34 -16.27 -9.76 14.60
CA ALA A 34 -15.74 -10.93 15.27
C ALA A 34 -14.21 -11.06 15.08
N GLU A 35 -13.72 -10.80 13.87
CA GLU A 35 -12.28 -10.78 13.57
C GLU A 35 -11.55 -9.72 14.43
N ASP A 36 -12.09 -8.51 14.48
CA ASP A 36 -11.53 -7.41 15.27
C ASP A 36 -11.57 -7.70 16.77
N ALA A 37 -12.65 -8.28 17.29
CA ALA A 37 -12.76 -8.67 18.69
C ALA A 37 -11.67 -9.69 19.07
N LEU A 38 -11.44 -10.69 18.22
CA LEU A 38 -10.43 -11.72 18.47
C LEU A 38 -9.01 -11.16 18.42
N ILE A 39 -8.71 -10.31 17.44
CA ILE A 39 -7.42 -9.63 17.35
C ILE A 39 -7.17 -8.77 18.58
N ARG A 40 -8.17 -7.99 19.03
CA ARG A 40 -8.05 -7.16 20.24
C ARG A 40 -7.71 -8.00 21.47
N GLU A 41 -8.38 -9.13 21.71
CA GLU A 41 -8.07 -9.99 22.85
C GLU A 41 -6.65 -10.58 22.77
N GLN A 42 -6.17 -10.93 21.56
CA GLN A 42 -4.77 -11.34 21.38
C GLN A 42 -3.78 -10.23 21.74
N TRP A 43 -4.08 -8.97 21.36
CA TRP A 43 -3.26 -7.82 21.73
C TRP A 43 -3.34 -7.47 23.22
N VAL A 44 -4.51 -7.62 23.84
CA VAL A 44 -4.67 -7.46 25.30
C VAL A 44 -3.80 -8.48 26.03
N GLY A 45 -3.81 -9.74 25.59
CA GLY A 45 -2.93 -10.78 26.14
C GLY A 45 -1.44 -10.44 25.99
N ALA A 46 -1.03 -9.90 24.83
CA ALA A 46 0.34 -9.44 24.61
C ALA A 46 0.72 -8.23 25.49
N MET A 47 -0.21 -7.29 25.68
CA MET A 47 -0.03 -6.13 26.55
C MET A 47 0.08 -6.56 28.02
N MET A 48 -0.72 -7.53 28.45
CA MET A 48 -0.63 -8.11 29.80
C MET A 48 0.76 -8.72 30.04
N THR A 49 1.29 -9.50 29.09
CA THR A 49 2.64 -10.06 29.17
C THR A 49 3.70 -8.96 29.27
N ARG A 50 3.54 -7.87 28.50
CA ARG A 50 4.45 -6.71 28.56
C ARG A 50 4.42 -6.03 29.93
N LEU A 51 3.25 -5.77 30.49
CA LEU A 51 3.10 -5.15 31.81
C LEU A 51 3.77 -5.97 32.91
N VAL A 52 3.55 -7.29 32.91
CA VAL A 52 4.21 -8.20 33.85
C VAL A 52 5.74 -8.17 33.66
N GLY A 53 6.23 -8.08 32.43
CA GLY A 53 7.66 -7.91 32.15
C GLY A 53 8.23 -6.59 32.69
N GLU A 54 7.49 -5.49 32.59
CA GLU A 54 7.88 -4.19 33.15
C GLU A 54 7.88 -4.21 34.68
N GLU A 55 6.91 -4.86 35.32
CA GLU A 55 6.88 -5.06 36.78
C GLU A 55 8.01 -5.97 37.26
N LEU A 56 8.30 -7.05 36.53
CA LEU A 56 9.42 -7.94 36.80
C LEU A 56 10.75 -7.19 36.75
N ASN A 57 10.95 -6.34 35.73
CA ASN A 57 12.14 -5.49 35.63
C ASN A 57 12.25 -4.53 36.81
N LYS A 58 11.15 -3.90 37.23
CA LYS A 58 11.14 -3.04 38.43
C LYS A 58 11.48 -3.83 39.70
N CYS A 59 11.02 -5.08 39.82
CA CYS A 59 11.36 -5.97 40.93
C CYS A 59 12.86 -6.29 40.95
N TYR A 60 13.45 -6.64 39.80
CA TYR A 60 14.88 -6.92 39.71
C TYR A 60 15.75 -5.71 40.10
N VAL A 61 15.36 -4.51 39.67
CA VAL A 61 16.10 -3.28 40.02
C VAL A 61 15.97 -2.95 41.51
N ARG A 62 14.81 -3.18 42.12
CA ARG A 62 14.56 -2.86 43.54
C ARG A 62 15.24 -3.85 44.49
N GLU A 63 15.13 -5.14 44.22
CA GLU A 63 15.60 -6.21 45.10
C GLU A 63 17.09 -6.52 44.91
N GLY A 64 17.66 -6.18 43.75
CA GLY A 64 19.08 -6.38 43.46
C GLY A 64 19.49 -7.85 43.57
N VAL A 65 20.37 -8.16 44.52
CA VAL A 65 20.89 -9.53 44.73
C VAL A 65 19.80 -10.51 45.17
N ASN A 66 18.74 -10.03 45.83
CA ASN A 66 17.67 -10.87 46.41
C ASN A 66 16.51 -11.17 45.44
N HIS A 67 16.66 -10.84 44.15
CA HIS A 67 15.58 -11.01 43.17
C HIS A 67 15.14 -12.46 42.94
N LEU A 68 15.98 -13.46 43.28
CA LEU A 68 15.66 -14.88 43.11
C LEU A 68 14.53 -15.36 44.03
N GLU A 69 14.49 -14.86 45.27
CA GLU A 69 13.47 -15.22 46.25
C GLU A 69 12.22 -14.34 46.09
N ASN A 70 12.41 -13.03 45.94
CA ASN A 70 11.31 -12.07 45.98
C ASN A 70 10.57 -11.92 44.64
N CYS A 71 11.24 -12.08 43.49
CA CYS A 71 10.64 -11.85 42.17
C CYS A 71 10.17 -13.14 41.45
N GLY A 72 10.24 -14.31 42.10
CA GLY A 72 9.88 -15.61 41.52
C GLY A 72 8.45 -15.66 40.98
N HIS A 73 7.48 -15.17 41.75
CA HIS A 73 6.06 -15.16 41.36
C HIS A 73 5.76 -14.37 40.08
N LEU A 74 6.44 -13.22 39.88
CA LEU A 74 6.32 -12.43 38.64
C LEU A 74 6.95 -13.17 37.46
N ARG A 75 8.09 -13.83 37.67
CA ARG A 75 8.76 -14.63 36.64
C ARG A 75 7.89 -15.79 36.19
N GLU A 76 7.31 -16.56 37.13
CA GLU A 76 6.44 -17.69 36.81
C GLU A 76 5.20 -17.23 36.05
N ARG A 77 4.56 -16.16 36.51
CA ARG A 77 3.42 -15.57 35.81
C ARG A 77 3.79 -15.09 34.41
N TYR A 78 4.95 -14.46 34.26
CA TYR A 78 5.46 -14.05 32.95
C TYR A 78 5.64 -15.24 32.00
N LEU A 79 6.25 -16.33 32.48
CA LEU A 79 6.45 -17.55 31.69
C LEU A 79 5.13 -18.21 31.30
N GLN A 80 4.16 -18.26 32.21
CA GLN A 80 2.82 -18.77 31.94
C GLN A 80 2.12 -17.96 30.84
N LEU A 81 2.15 -16.64 30.93
CA LEU A 81 1.55 -15.74 29.93
C LEU A 81 2.28 -15.81 28.58
N LEU A 82 3.60 -16.01 28.59
CA LEU A 82 4.39 -16.18 27.36
C LEU A 82 3.98 -17.45 26.59
N GLN A 83 3.53 -18.49 27.31
CA GLN A 83 3.04 -19.73 26.69
C GLN A 83 1.62 -19.57 26.13
N SER A 84 0.71 -18.95 26.88
CA SER A 84 -0.71 -18.82 26.49
C SER A 84 -0.98 -17.71 25.48
N ASN A 85 -0.39 -16.53 25.67
CA ASN A 85 -0.82 -15.28 25.02
C ASN A 85 -0.06 -14.93 23.73
N LYS A 86 0.36 -15.94 22.97
CA LYS A 86 1.03 -15.72 21.69
C LYS A 86 0.02 -15.26 20.63
N ILE A 87 0.38 -14.23 19.87
CA ILE A 87 -0.43 -13.73 18.75
C ILE A 87 -0.37 -14.76 17.61
N LYS A 88 -1.47 -15.47 17.37
CA LYS A 88 -1.59 -16.54 16.36
C LYS A 88 -2.35 -16.10 15.11
N GLY A 89 -2.97 -14.92 15.13
CA GLY A 89 -3.86 -14.44 14.06
C GLY A 89 -5.22 -15.15 14.06
N THR A 90 -6.05 -14.82 13.07
CA THR A 90 -7.46 -15.25 12.96
C THR A 90 -7.65 -16.41 11.99
N LYS A 91 -6.75 -16.57 11.01
CA LYS A 91 -6.88 -17.53 9.91
C LYS A 91 -7.01 -18.99 10.36
N PHE A 92 -6.30 -19.39 11.41
CA PHE A 92 -6.38 -20.77 11.91
C PHE A 92 -7.80 -21.10 12.42
N LEU A 93 -8.42 -20.17 13.15
CA LEU A 93 -9.77 -20.30 13.71
C LEU A 93 -10.87 -20.19 12.65
N GLN A 94 -10.61 -19.50 11.54
CA GLN A 94 -11.53 -19.44 10.40
C GLN A 94 -11.57 -20.75 9.62
N GLN A 95 -10.48 -21.53 9.62
CA GLN A 95 -10.34 -22.73 8.81
C GLN A 95 -10.57 -24.03 9.59
N ASN A 96 -10.39 -24.00 10.92
CA ASN A 96 -10.44 -25.19 11.75
C ASN A 96 -11.31 -24.97 12.99
N TYR A 97 -12.14 -25.97 13.29
CA TYR A 97 -12.85 -26.05 14.56
C TYR A 97 -11.92 -26.60 15.65
N VAL A 98 -11.88 -25.94 16.80
CA VAL A 98 -11.10 -26.40 17.96
C VAL A 98 -11.86 -27.50 18.73
N HIS A 99 -13.20 -27.37 18.82
CA HIS A 99 -14.06 -28.34 19.47
C HIS A 99 -15.17 -28.83 18.53
N GLN A 100 -15.55 -30.11 18.67
CA GLN A 100 -16.65 -30.71 17.90
C GLN A 100 -17.99 -30.01 18.17
N LYS A 101 -18.22 -29.54 19.40
CA LYS A 101 -19.43 -28.79 19.76
C LYS A 101 -19.59 -27.51 18.95
N ASP A 102 -18.48 -26.82 18.65
CA ASP A 102 -18.50 -25.58 17.86
C ASP A 102 -18.91 -25.88 16.41
N GLN A 103 -18.41 -27.00 15.87
CA GLN A 103 -18.78 -27.49 14.54
C GLN A 103 -20.28 -27.82 14.47
N GLU A 104 -20.84 -28.48 15.48
CA GLU A 104 -22.27 -28.80 15.54
C GLU A 104 -23.14 -27.54 15.61
N LEU A 105 -22.73 -26.56 16.40
CA LEU A 105 -23.44 -25.27 16.53
C LEU A 105 -23.44 -24.50 15.20
N ASP A 106 -22.29 -24.43 14.51
CA ASP A 106 -22.19 -23.71 13.23
C ASP A 106 -22.93 -24.42 12.10
N LEU A 107 -22.95 -25.77 12.11
CA LEU A 107 -23.77 -26.56 11.19
C LEU A 107 -25.26 -26.37 11.45
N ALA A 108 -25.68 -26.34 12.72
CA ALA A 108 -27.07 -26.08 13.10
C ALA A 108 -27.51 -24.65 12.72
N ALA A 109 -26.63 -23.67 12.91
CA ALA A 109 -26.86 -22.27 12.54
C ALA A 109 -26.78 -22.01 11.03
N LYS A 110 -26.32 -22.99 10.23
CA LYS A 110 -26.15 -22.89 8.76
C LYS A 110 -25.24 -21.75 8.29
N VAL A 111 -24.32 -21.28 9.15
CA VAL A 111 -23.44 -20.13 8.90
C VAL A 111 -22.17 -20.46 8.10
N HIS A 112 -21.92 -21.74 7.80
CA HIS A 112 -20.71 -22.17 7.10
C HIS A 112 -20.72 -21.91 5.59
N THR A 113 -19.57 -21.55 5.02
CA THR A 113 -19.37 -21.24 3.58
C THR A 113 -19.83 -22.36 2.62
N SER A 114 -19.84 -23.63 3.07
CA SER A 114 -20.38 -24.75 2.27
C SER A 114 -21.88 -24.64 2.01
N ASN A 115 -22.63 -23.95 2.88
CA ASN A 115 -24.06 -23.73 2.71
C ASN A 115 -24.37 -22.72 1.60
N LYS A 116 -23.42 -21.85 1.25
CA LYS A 116 -23.52 -20.94 0.11
C LYS A 116 -23.66 -21.69 -1.20
N ILE A 117 -22.89 -22.76 -1.41
CA ILE A 117 -22.97 -23.62 -2.59
C ILE A 117 -24.33 -24.34 -2.62
N ALA A 118 -24.82 -24.80 -1.47
CA ALA A 118 -26.13 -25.43 -1.37
C ALA A 118 -27.29 -24.44 -1.62
N ASN A 119 -27.17 -23.18 -1.19
CA ASN A 119 -28.15 -22.12 -1.44
C ASN A 119 -28.15 -21.68 -2.91
N LEU A 120 -26.97 -21.49 -3.52
CA LEU A 120 -26.84 -21.20 -4.96
C LEU A 120 -27.43 -22.33 -5.84
N ASN A 121 -27.27 -23.59 -5.42
CA ASN A 121 -27.86 -24.75 -6.10
C ASN A 121 -29.39 -24.89 -5.87
N LYS A 122 -29.95 -24.27 -4.83
CA LYS A 122 -31.41 -24.23 -4.59
C LYS A 122 -32.10 -23.14 -5.40
N GLU A 123 -31.39 -22.05 -5.71
CA GLU A 123 -31.92 -20.93 -6.50
C GLU A 123 -31.89 -21.17 -8.02
N GLN A 124 -31.19 -22.22 -8.49
CA GLN A 124 -31.34 -22.70 -9.87
C GLN A 124 -32.58 -23.61 -9.97
N PRO A 125 -33.66 -23.22 -10.68
CA PRO A 125 -34.72 -24.16 -11.00
C PRO A 125 -34.11 -25.27 -11.86
N ARG A 126 -34.10 -26.51 -11.35
CA ARG A 126 -33.84 -27.69 -12.17
C ARG A 126 -34.88 -27.72 -13.28
N ALA A 127 -34.50 -27.27 -14.48
CA ALA A 127 -35.22 -27.60 -15.69
C ALA A 127 -35.04 -29.10 -15.94
N SER A 128 -35.90 -29.90 -15.32
CA SER A 128 -36.07 -31.31 -15.66
C SER A 128 -36.79 -31.39 -17.01
N SER A 129 -36.03 -31.39 -18.10
CA SER A 129 -36.52 -31.94 -19.36
C SER A 129 -36.04 -33.38 -19.45
N HIS A 130 -36.93 -34.32 -19.12
CA HIS A 130 -36.88 -35.66 -19.68
C HIS A 130 -36.94 -35.53 -21.20
N PHE A 131 -35.84 -35.81 -21.89
CA PHE A 131 -35.87 -36.11 -23.33
C PHE A 131 -35.10 -37.41 -23.55
N VAL A 132 -35.87 -38.48 -23.66
CA VAL A 132 -35.40 -39.80 -24.11
C VAL A 132 -35.12 -39.66 -25.60
N SER A 133 -33.87 -39.88 -26.03
CA SER A 133 -33.53 -40.06 -27.44
C SER A 133 -32.65 -41.30 -27.57
N GLN A 134 -33.29 -42.40 -27.93
CA GLN A 134 -32.63 -43.57 -28.52
C GLN A 134 -32.12 -43.17 -29.89
N HIS A 135 -30.82 -43.33 -30.21
CA HIS A 135 -30.31 -43.72 -31.54
C HIS A 135 -28.81 -44.12 -31.46
N PRO A 136 -28.35 -45.10 -32.26
CA PRO A 136 -27.04 -45.76 -32.16
C PRO A 136 -25.91 -45.03 -32.94
N PRO A 137 -24.62 -45.41 -32.75
CA PRO A 137 -23.48 -44.62 -33.22
C PRO A 137 -23.04 -44.96 -34.65
N PRO A 138 -22.44 -44.01 -35.40
CA PRO A 138 -21.53 -44.36 -36.48
C PRO A 138 -20.10 -43.80 -36.31
N ALA A 139 -19.17 -44.75 -36.42
CA ALA A 139 -17.87 -44.72 -37.08
C ALA A 139 -16.95 -43.49 -36.95
N ILE A 140 -15.79 -43.75 -36.35
CA ILE A 140 -14.59 -42.90 -36.35
C ILE A 140 -14.04 -42.82 -37.79
N ILE A 141 -14.09 -41.63 -38.40
CA ILE A 141 -13.39 -41.32 -39.65
C ILE A 141 -12.15 -40.49 -39.30
N MET A 142 -10.98 -41.07 -39.55
CA MET A 142 -9.67 -40.43 -39.36
C MET A 142 -9.36 -39.45 -40.49
N PHE A 143 -9.31 -38.15 -40.18
CA PHE A 143 -8.80 -37.14 -41.10
C PHE A 143 -7.28 -36.91 -40.88
N CYS A 144 -6.52 -37.05 -41.96
CA CYS A 144 -5.06 -36.87 -42.00
C CYS A 144 -4.69 -35.39 -41.86
N THR A 145 -3.98 -35.04 -40.78
CA THR A 145 -3.66 -33.66 -40.35
C THR A 145 -2.51 -32.99 -41.11
N ARG A 146 -2.16 -33.44 -42.33
CA ARG A 146 -0.95 -32.97 -43.03
C ARG A 146 -1.15 -32.26 -44.37
N CYS A 147 -2.38 -32.08 -44.85
CA CYS A 147 -2.65 -31.45 -46.16
C CYS A 147 -3.37 -30.07 -46.12
N LEU A 148 -3.59 -29.45 -44.96
CA LEU A 148 -4.23 -28.12 -44.86
C LEU A 148 -3.27 -26.95 -44.62
N ARG A 149 -2.03 -27.06 -45.10
CA ARG A 149 -1.14 -25.89 -45.26
C ARG A 149 -0.74 -25.75 -46.71
N SER A 150 -1.59 -25.12 -47.51
CA SER A 150 -1.21 -24.24 -48.63
C SER A 150 -2.46 -23.68 -49.28
N GLY A 151 -2.55 -22.34 -49.36
CA GLY A 151 -3.34 -21.65 -50.37
C GLY A 151 -4.76 -21.23 -49.97
N ALA A 152 -4.87 -20.07 -49.34
CA ALA A 152 -5.95 -19.13 -49.64
C ALA A 152 -5.61 -17.72 -49.10
N LEU A 153 -4.91 -16.93 -49.93
CA LEU A 153 -5.12 -15.49 -49.92
C LEU A 153 -6.54 -15.22 -50.44
N ARG A 154 -7.35 -14.45 -49.70
CA ARG A 154 -8.25 -13.42 -50.25
C ARG A 154 -8.93 -12.61 -49.13
N ARG A 155 -8.50 -11.34 -49.09
CA ARG A 155 -9.31 -10.11 -49.00
C ARG A 155 -10.20 -9.92 -47.76
N SER A 156 -9.68 -9.24 -46.74
CA SER A 156 -10.50 -8.58 -45.72
C SER A 156 -11.02 -7.24 -46.24
N GLN A 157 -12.34 -7.07 -46.24
CA GLN A 157 -13.03 -5.78 -46.37
C GLN A 157 -12.88 -4.98 -45.06
N PRO A 158 -12.69 -3.66 -45.11
CA PRO A 158 -12.67 -2.83 -43.91
C PRO A 158 -14.10 -2.55 -43.42
N VAL A 159 -14.45 -3.06 -42.24
CA VAL A 159 -15.62 -2.57 -41.50
C VAL A 159 -15.22 -1.25 -40.85
N LEU A 160 -15.65 -0.14 -41.45
CA LEU A 160 -15.64 1.18 -40.82
C LEU A 160 -16.67 1.17 -39.67
N ARG A 161 -16.19 1.07 -38.43
CA ARG A 161 -16.99 1.34 -37.24
C ARG A 161 -16.81 2.82 -36.89
N GLN A 162 -17.74 3.65 -37.35
CA GLN A 162 -17.84 5.05 -36.92
C GLN A 162 -18.28 5.07 -35.45
N PHE A 163 -17.40 5.49 -34.56
CA PHE A 163 -17.79 5.90 -33.21
C PHE A 163 -17.98 7.42 -33.23
N SER A 164 -19.24 7.86 -33.22
CA SER A 164 -19.60 9.20 -32.81
C SER A 164 -19.70 9.24 -31.29
N THR A 165 -18.80 9.95 -30.63
CA THR A 165 -18.95 10.38 -29.24
C THR A 165 -19.07 11.89 -29.24
N THR A 166 -20.27 12.41 -29.44
CA THR A 166 -20.61 13.79 -29.08
C THR A 166 -20.93 13.80 -27.59
N THR A 167 -19.99 14.27 -26.77
CA THR A 167 -20.28 14.71 -25.41
C THR A 167 -20.96 16.08 -25.49
N PRO A 168 -22.11 16.32 -24.86
CA PRO A 168 -22.53 17.69 -24.60
C PRO A 168 -21.63 18.25 -23.51
N PHE A 169 -20.65 19.04 -23.92
CA PHE A 169 -20.06 20.05 -23.04
C PHE A 169 -21.20 20.95 -22.56
N ARG A 170 -21.40 21.04 -21.24
CA ARG A 170 -22.08 22.19 -20.63
C ARG A 170 -21.21 23.41 -20.92
N ASN A 171 -21.52 24.12 -22.00
CA ASN A 171 -21.10 25.50 -22.16
C ASN A 171 -21.91 26.32 -21.16
N ALA A 172 -21.26 26.74 -20.08
CA ALA A 172 -21.70 27.92 -19.36
C ALA A 172 -21.37 29.12 -20.23
N GLU A 173 -22.40 29.91 -20.50
CA GLU A 173 -22.39 31.14 -21.27
C GLU A 173 -21.39 32.15 -20.66
N PRO A 174 -20.42 32.68 -21.42
CA PRO A 174 -19.58 33.77 -20.92
C PRO A 174 -20.42 35.05 -20.92
N GLN A 175 -20.68 35.60 -19.73
CA GLN A 175 -21.28 36.92 -19.62
C GLN A 175 -20.31 37.97 -20.14
N LEU A 176 -20.74 38.60 -21.23
CA LEU A 176 -20.12 39.75 -21.86
C LEU A 176 -20.43 40.99 -21.00
N SER A 177 -19.51 41.37 -20.10
CA SER A 177 -19.55 42.68 -19.45
C SER A 177 -18.35 43.52 -19.93
N THR A 178 -18.67 44.36 -20.93
CA THR A 178 -18.06 45.65 -21.28
C THR A 178 -16.83 46.10 -20.47
N PRO A 179 -15.67 46.33 -21.11
CA PRO A 179 -14.57 47.06 -20.50
C PRO A 179 -14.78 48.59 -20.68
N VAL A 180 -14.95 49.30 -19.57
CA VAL A 180 -14.57 50.72 -19.49
C VAL A 180 -13.45 50.80 -18.45
N THR A 181 -12.21 50.68 -18.90
CA THR A 181 -11.04 51.21 -18.18
C THR A 181 -9.95 51.53 -19.21
N ALA A 182 -9.34 52.69 -19.02
CA ALA A 182 -8.39 53.38 -19.90
C ALA A 182 -7.12 52.56 -20.25
N PRO A 183 -6.38 52.93 -21.32
CA PRO A 183 -5.25 52.15 -21.81
C PRO A 183 -3.99 52.41 -20.98
N GLY A 184 -3.42 51.35 -20.40
CA GLY A 184 -2.08 51.41 -19.81
C GLY A 184 -1.89 50.58 -18.55
N GLU A 185 -2.13 49.27 -18.60
CA GLU A 185 -1.55 48.38 -17.59
C GLU A 185 -1.25 47.00 -18.19
N ALA A 186 0.00 46.58 -18.09
CA ALA A 186 0.50 45.31 -18.62
C ALA A 186 -0.10 44.12 -17.84
N PRO A 187 -0.39 42.99 -18.51
CA PRO A 187 -0.85 41.79 -17.81
C PRO A 187 0.26 41.30 -16.88
N LYS A 188 -0.01 41.31 -15.57
CA LYS A 188 0.82 40.61 -14.58
C LYS A 188 0.64 39.11 -14.83
N ASP A 189 1.72 38.45 -15.24
CA ASP A 189 1.84 36.99 -15.18
C ASP A 189 1.52 36.55 -13.74
N VAL A 190 0.37 35.92 -13.53
CA VAL A 190 0.04 35.29 -12.26
C VAL A 190 0.56 33.86 -12.34
N PRO A 191 1.66 33.49 -11.65
CA PRO A 191 2.12 32.11 -11.64
C PRO A 191 1.03 31.23 -11.01
N ALA A 192 0.85 30.04 -11.56
CA ALA A 192 -0.10 29.05 -11.06
C ALA A 192 -0.05 28.96 -9.53
N THR A 193 -1.21 28.99 -8.88
CA THR A 193 -1.37 28.90 -7.42
C THR A 193 -0.64 27.67 -6.90
N ARG A 194 0.44 27.88 -6.12
CA ARG A 194 1.37 26.82 -5.69
C ARG A 194 0.75 25.92 -4.63
N SER A 195 -0.06 26.49 -3.74
CA SER A 195 -0.77 25.76 -2.70
C SER A 195 -2.21 25.45 -3.07
N SER A 196 -2.77 24.39 -2.47
CA SER A 196 -4.19 24.05 -2.56
C SER A 196 -5.05 24.78 -1.52
N CYS A 197 -4.42 25.38 -0.50
CA CYS A 197 -5.10 26.05 0.61
C CYS A 197 -4.98 27.56 0.44
N ALA A 198 -6.12 28.24 0.25
CA ALA A 198 -6.13 29.69 0.08
C ALA A 198 -5.62 30.41 1.36
N PRO A 199 -5.00 31.60 1.22
CA PRO A 199 -4.61 32.42 2.36
C PRO A 199 -5.85 32.78 3.20
N GLY A 200 -5.70 32.78 4.52
CA GLY A 200 -6.80 33.03 5.46
C GLY A 200 -7.60 31.79 5.88
N THR A 201 -7.28 30.60 5.36
CA THR A 201 -7.95 29.35 5.76
C THR A 201 -7.54 28.95 7.18
N VAL A 202 -8.52 28.73 8.07
CA VAL A 202 -8.27 28.22 9.44
C VAL A 202 -7.94 26.72 9.37
N LEU A 203 -6.79 26.33 9.91
CA LEU A 203 -6.34 24.94 9.92
C LEU A 203 -6.87 24.21 11.16
N ASN A 204 -8.01 23.55 11.00
CA ASN A 204 -8.75 22.93 12.09
C ASN A 204 -7.95 21.84 12.81
N GLY A 205 -7.98 21.85 14.15
CA GLY A 205 -7.49 20.76 14.98
C GLY A 205 -5.97 20.68 15.12
N LEU A 206 -5.26 21.76 14.82
CA LEU A 206 -3.82 21.87 15.08
C LEU A 206 -3.53 22.42 16.47
N ASN A 207 -4.39 23.29 17.01
CA ASN A 207 -4.19 23.83 18.35
C ASN A 207 -4.66 22.85 19.42
N TYR A 208 -3.72 22.44 20.29
CA TYR A 208 -3.98 21.60 21.47
C TYR A 208 -4.03 22.41 22.78
N ILE A 209 -3.89 23.73 22.72
CA ILE A 209 -3.88 24.63 23.88
C ILE A 209 -5.31 25.13 24.13
N LYS A 210 -5.78 25.03 25.37
CA LYS A 210 -7.18 25.35 25.77
C LYS A 210 -7.62 26.79 25.45
N THR A 211 -6.68 27.74 25.43
CA THR A 211 -6.95 29.17 25.18
C THR A 211 -6.38 29.65 23.84
N GLY A 212 -5.92 28.74 22.98
CA GLY A 212 -5.39 29.08 21.67
C GLY A 212 -6.48 29.10 20.59
N GLN A 213 -6.26 29.90 19.55
CA GLN A 213 -7.01 29.83 18.30
C GLN A 213 -6.26 28.91 17.32
N ASP A 214 -6.98 28.18 16.47
CA ASP A 214 -6.35 27.40 15.39
C ASP A 214 -5.57 28.32 14.44
N PRO A 215 -4.36 27.91 14.00
CA PRO A 215 -3.52 28.74 13.15
C PRO A 215 -4.18 28.97 11.78
N VAL A 216 -4.04 30.21 11.29
CA VAL A 216 -4.57 30.63 9.99
C VAL A 216 -3.46 30.56 8.94
N ALA A 217 -3.77 30.00 7.77
CA ALA A 217 -2.85 29.92 6.64
C ALA A 217 -2.47 31.33 6.14
N LYS A 218 -1.17 31.57 5.95
CA LYS A 218 -0.62 32.81 5.40
C LYS A 218 -0.61 32.79 3.87
N HIS A 219 -0.11 33.85 3.23
CA HIS A 219 0.14 33.87 1.80
C HIS A 219 1.27 32.91 1.40
N ASP A 220 1.19 32.29 0.22
CA ASP A 220 2.15 31.30 -0.27
C ASP A 220 3.61 31.82 -0.27
N ASP A 221 3.80 33.12 -0.52
CA ASP A 221 5.13 33.77 -0.58
C ASP A 221 5.75 34.02 0.80
N GLU A 222 4.93 34.06 1.86
CA GLU A 222 5.44 34.18 3.24
C GLU A 222 6.01 32.86 3.75
N TYR A 223 5.68 31.75 3.08
CA TYR A 223 6.22 30.45 3.44
C TYR A 223 7.61 30.26 2.85
N PRO A 224 8.53 29.63 3.60
CA PRO A 224 9.87 29.33 3.09
C PRO A 224 9.82 28.44 1.83
N GLU A 225 10.68 28.72 0.85
CA GLU A 225 10.72 27.99 -0.43
C GLU A 225 10.96 26.47 -0.26
N TRP A 226 11.67 26.06 0.79
CA TRP A 226 11.90 24.64 1.06
C TRP A 226 10.61 23.85 1.31
N LEU A 227 9.53 24.49 1.78
CA LEU A 227 8.24 23.86 2.03
C LEU A 227 7.70 23.18 0.77
N TRP A 228 7.85 23.84 -0.37
CA TRP A 228 7.37 23.37 -1.66
C TRP A 228 8.20 22.20 -2.21
N SER A 229 9.45 22.06 -1.77
CA SER A 229 10.33 20.92 -2.09
C SER A 229 10.18 19.71 -1.16
N CYS A 230 9.44 19.82 -0.05
CA CYS A 230 9.28 18.72 0.91
C CYS A 230 8.64 17.48 0.28
N LEU A 231 7.71 17.66 -0.66
CA LEU A 231 7.03 16.57 -1.36
C LEU A 231 7.90 15.87 -2.41
N ASP A 232 9.07 16.43 -2.75
CA ASP A 232 9.98 15.80 -3.70
C ASP A 232 10.58 14.49 -3.15
N VAL A 233 10.51 14.23 -1.84
CA VAL A 233 10.85 12.92 -1.27
C VAL A 233 9.86 11.83 -1.71
N LEU A 234 8.57 12.18 -1.88
CA LEU A 234 7.54 11.28 -2.38
C LEU A 234 7.67 11.09 -3.89
N LYS A 235 7.87 12.18 -4.63
CA LYS A 235 8.21 12.09 -6.06
C LYS A 235 9.44 11.24 -6.27
N LYS A 236 10.51 11.45 -5.50
CA LYS A 236 11.72 10.61 -5.57
C LYS A 236 11.45 9.16 -5.22
N SER A 237 10.48 8.81 -4.36
CA SER A 237 10.11 7.40 -4.17
C SER A 237 9.34 6.80 -5.37
N ALA A 238 8.58 7.61 -6.08
CA ALA A 238 7.87 7.24 -7.31
C ALA A 238 8.76 7.24 -8.56
N ASP A 239 9.73 8.17 -8.63
CA ASP A 239 10.64 8.42 -9.75
C ASP A 239 12.01 7.74 -9.59
N SER A 240 12.39 7.31 -8.37
CA SER A 240 13.56 6.43 -8.16
C SER A 240 13.24 4.94 -8.29
N ALA A 241 11.98 4.61 -8.55
CA ALA A 241 11.71 3.70 -9.66
C ALA A 241 11.93 4.54 -10.90
N GLU A 242 13.17 4.57 -11.37
CA GLU A 242 13.57 5.11 -12.67
C GLU A 242 12.40 4.94 -13.62
N THR A 243 11.91 6.02 -14.23
CA THR A 243 10.64 6.14 -14.96
C THR A 243 10.51 5.23 -16.20
N ASP A 244 11.36 4.22 -16.28
CA ASP A 244 11.47 3.18 -17.28
C ASP A 244 11.60 1.77 -16.64
N ALA A 245 12.28 1.62 -15.48
CA ALA A 245 12.37 0.35 -14.75
C ALA A 245 11.05 -0.05 -14.06
N GLY A 246 10.20 0.92 -13.70
CA GLY A 246 8.91 0.66 -13.04
C GLY A 246 7.85 0.03 -13.95
N ASP A 247 7.96 0.15 -15.28
CA ASP A 247 6.97 -0.36 -16.24
C ASP A 247 7.35 -1.73 -16.83
N GLU A 248 8.63 -2.12 -16.76
CA GLU A 248 9.08 -3.48 -17.14
C GLU A 248 8.57 -4.57 -16.20
N PHE A 249 8.29 -4.22 -14.95
CA PHE A 249 7.70 -5.11 -13.95
C PHE A 249 6.20 -4.88 -13.76
N SER A 250 5.55 -4.11 -14.65
CA SER A 250 4.10 -3.91 -14.62
C SER A 250 3.34 -5.21 -14.93
N LYS A 251 2.21 -5.40 -14.25
CA LYS A 251 1.40 -6.63 -14.26
C LYS A 251 0.81 -6.99 -15.64
N SER A 252 0.81 -6.09 -16.64
CA SER A 252 0.27 -6.34 -17.97
C SER A 252 1.34 -6.67 -19.02
N LYS A 253 1.18 -7.79 -19.75
CA LYS A 253 2.06 -8.24 -20.85
C LYS A 253 2.21 -7.18 -21.98
N LYS A 254 1.21 -6.33 -22.20
CA LYS A 254 1.22 -5.29 -23.24
C LYS A 254 2.13 -4.12 -22.85
N GLN A 255 2.12 -3.72 -21.58
CA GLN A 255 2.94 -2.62 -21.06
C GLN A 255 4.43 -2.98 -21.11
N ARG A 256 4.79 -4.19 -20.66
CA ARG A 256 6.17 -4.70 -20.75
C ARG A 256 6.74 -4.68 -22.17
N LYS A 257 5.93 -5.09 -23.17
CA LYS A 257 6.35 -5.06 -24.58
C LYS A 257 6.54 -3.63 -25.10
N LEU A 258 5.74 -2.67 -24.64
CA LEU A 258 5.85 -1.28 -25.04
C LEU A 258 7.07 -0.61 -24.39
N ALA A 259 7.30 -0.86 -23.10
CA ALA A 259 8.49 -0.41 -22.37
C ALA A 259 9.77 -0.95 -23.02
N ALA A 260 9.86 -2.27 -23.22
CA ALA A 260 11.01 -2.88 -23.90
C ALA A 260 11.21 -2.34 -25.34
N LYS A 261 10.13 -1.99 -26.06
CA LYS A 261 10.24 -1.35 -27.39
C LYS A 261 10.75 0.08 -27.29
N ARG A 262 10.35 0.84 -26.27
CA ARG A 262 10.81 2.22 -26.01
C ARG A 262 12.28 2.24 -25.61
N GLN A 263 12.70 1.37 -24.69
CA GLN A 263 14.09 1.16 -24.30
C GLN A 263 14.99 0.86 -25.49
N ARG A 264 14.66 -0.18 -26.26
CA ARG A 264 15.43 -0.54 -27.47
C ARG A 264 15.48 0.60 -28.49
N ALA A 265 14.41 1.37 -28.63
CA ALA A 265 14.40 2.53 -29.52
C ALA A 265 15.28 3.67 -28.98
N HIS A 266 15.33 3.88 -27.67
CA HIS A 266 16.19 4.87 -27.03
C HIS A 266 17.67 4.47 -27.12
N GLU A 267 17.99 3.21 -26.82
CA GLU A 267 19.33 2.64 -27.00
C GLU A 267 19.78 2.73 -28.46
N ALA A 268 18.91 2.35 -29.42
CA ALA A 268 19.23 2.46 -30.84
C ALA A 268 19.46 3.92 -31.29
N LYS A 269 18.74 4.89 -30.71
CA LYS A 269 18.99 6.32 -30.95
C LYS A 269 20.33 6.76 -30.39
N LEU A 270 20.65 6.43 -29.14
CA LEU A 270 21.95 6.77 -28.53
C LEU A 270 23.12 6.14 -29.29
N LEU A 271 22.95 4.89 -29.74
CA LEU A 271 23.93 4.21 -30.59
C LEU A 271 24.07 4.86 -31.97
N ALA A 272 22.97 5.29 -32.58
CA ALA A 272 22.98 6.00 -33.86
C ALA A 272 23.58 7.41 -33.76
N GLU A 273 23.37 8.10 -32.63
CA GLU A 273 24.00 9.39 -32.30
C GLU A 273 25.49 9.25 -31.95
N GLY A 274 26.01 8.02 -31.86
CA GLY A 274 27.42 7.74 -31.53
C GLY A 274 27.80 8.04 -30.09
N ASN A 275 26.82 8.30 -29.21
CA ASN A 275 27.05 8.63 -27.80
C ASN A 275 27.18 7.37 -26.95
N LEU A 276 28.32 6.69 -27.09
CA LEU A 276 28.63 5.45 -26.35
C LEU A 276 28.75 5.68 -24.83
N GLU A 277 29.12 6.90 -24.41
CA GLU A 277 29.24 7.29 -23.00
C GLU A 277 27.87 7.36 -22.28
N ALA A 278 26.82 7.77 -22.99
CA ALA A 278 25.46 7.80 -22.44
C ALA A 278 24.86 6.39 -22.23
N LEU A 279 25.40 5.37 -22.89
CA LEU A 279 25.00 3.98 -22.73
C LEU A 279 25.81 3.24 -21.65
N ALA A 280 26.92 3.83 -21.20
CA ALA A 280 27.72 3.25 -20.13
C ALA A 280 26.90 3.19 -18.81
N PRO A 281 27.00 2.10 -18.04
CA PRO A 281 26.27 1.97 -16.79
C PRO A 281 26.69 3.07 -15.81
N LYS A 282 25.72 3.85 -15.32
CA LYS A 282 25.98 4.92 -14.36
C LYS A 282 26.47 4.33 -13.04
N ILE A 283 27.78 4.43 -12.80
CA ILE A 283 28.38 3.97 -11.55
C ILE A 283 27.82 4.80 -10.39
N PRO A 284 27.17 4.20 -9.38
CA PRO A 284 26.68 4.93 -8.23
C PRO A 284 27.80 5.63 -7.46
N ILE A 285 27.51 6.79 -6.86
CA ILE A 285 28.50 7.66 -6.21
C ILE A 285 29.35 6.92 -5.15
N GLN A 286 28.78 5.94 -4.45
CA GLN A 286 29.49 5.17 -3.43
C GLN A 286 30.53 4.17 -3.98
N HIS A 287 30.46 3.82 -5.26
CA HIS A 287 31.42 2.92 -5.92
C HIS A 287 32.45 3.68 -6.76
N GLN A 288 32.37 5.01 -6.81
CA GLN A 288 33.33 5.84 -7.52
C GLN A 288 34.58 6.06 -6.66
N ALA A 289 35.75 5.99 -7.28
CA ALA A 289 37.04 6.33 -6.67
C ALA A 289 37.51 7.76 -7.04
N VAL A 290 36.65 8.54 -7.70
CA VAL A 290 36.96 9.92 -8.10
C VAL A 290 37.02 10.82 -6.87
N ASN A 291 38.03 11.68 -6.82
CA ASN A 291 38.19 12.63 -5.71
C ASN A 291 36.98 13.55 -5.60
N ILE A 292 36.42 13.64 -4.40
CA ILE A 292 35.42 14.66 -4.06
C ILE A 292 36.07 16.05 -4.07
N LEU A 293 35.31 17.06 -4.51
CA LEU A 293 35.73 18.45 -4.48
C LEU A 293 36.25 18.85 -3.08
N GLY A 294 37.39 19.53 -3.01
CA GLY A 294 38.04 19.85 -1.73
C GLY A 294 39.39 20.55 -1.78
N GLU A 295 39.76 21.13 -2.93
CA GLU A 295 40.97 21.94 -3.09
C GLU A 295 41.06 23.10 -2.08
N GLU A 296 42.26 23.35 -1.57
CA GLU A 296 42.55 24.41 -0.61
C GLU A 296 42.44 25.80 -1.26
N ASN A 297 41.96 26.79 -0.50
CA ASN A 297 41.93 28.22 -0.88
C ASN A 297 41.03 28.61 -2.08
N ARG A 298 40.13 27.74 -2.56
CA ARG A 298 39.18 28.01 -3.68
C ARG A 298 37.89 28.76 -3.31
N GLY A 299 37.83 29.35 -2.11
CA GLY A 299 36.71 30.18 -1.66
C GLY A 299 35.59 29.44 -0.92
N VAL A 300 34.63 30.21 -0.39
CA VAL A 300 33.54 29.69 0.46
C VAL A 300 32.54 28.85 -0.33
N GLU A 301 32.18 29.25 -1.55
CA GLU A 301 31.22 28.53 -2.39
C GLU A 301 31.70 27.12 -2.73
N HIS A 302 32.97 26.98 -3.08
CA HIS A 302 33.61 25.69 -3.34
C HIS A 302 33.57 24.77 -2.11
N ASN A 303 33.77 25.32 -0.91
CA ASN A 303 33.66 24.57 0.34
C ASN A 303 32.21 24.12 0.63
N VAL A 304 31.23 24.97 0.32
CA VAL A 304 29.80 24.62 0.44
C VAL A 304 29.43 23.50 -0.53
N GLU A 305 29.92 23.54 -1.77
CA GLU A 305 29.69 22.47 -2.75
C GLU A 305 30.37 21.17 -2.34
N ALA A 306 31.62 21.22 -1.88
CA ALA A 306 32.33 20.09 -1.32
C ALA A 306 31.55 19.45 -0.16
N ALA A 307 30.97 20.25 0.74
CA ALA A 307 30.14 19.76 1.83
C ALA A 307 28.87 19.06 1.32
N LYS A 308 28.19 19.62 0.30
CA LYS A 308 27.01 19.01 -0.33
C LYS A 308 27.34 17.65 -0.97
N LYS A 309 28.46 17.53 -1.68
CA LYS A 309 28.91 16.27 -2.31
C LYS A 309 29.27 15.19 -1.27
N ARG A 310 29.91 15.58 -0.16
CA ARG A 310 30.16 14.68 0.99
C ARG A 310 28.85 14.20 1.62
N GLU A 311 27.86 15.08 1.74
CA GLU A 311 26.54 14.70 2.26
C GLU A 311 25.82 13.75 1.32
N GLU A 312 25.88 13.98 0.01
CA GLU A 312 25.32 13.11 -1.02
C GLU A 312 25.89 11.68 -0.92
N LEU A 313 27.22 11.55 -0.82
CA LEU A 313 27.89 10.27 -0.60
C LEU A 313 27.43 9.59 0.70
N ARG A 314 27.35 10.34 1.81
CA ARG A 314 26.88 9.82 3.11
C ARG A 314 25.43 9.30 3.02
N ARG A 315 24.55 10.02 2.31
CA ARG A 315 23.16 9.61 2.07
C ARG A 315 23.09 8.34 1.22
N ALA A 316 23.91 8.24 0.17
CA ALA A 316 24.00 7.05 -0.67
C ALA A 316 24.47 5.80 0.10
N MET A 317 25.56 5.92 0.87
CA MET A 317 26.06 4.87 1.77
C MET A 317 25.02 4.44 2.82
N ARG A 318 24.20 5.37 3.31
CA ARG A 318 23.12 5.04 4.24
C ARG A 318 22.01 4.24 3.56
N LYS A 319 21.69 4.54 2.29
CA LYS A 319 20.68 3.79 1.51
C LYS A 319 21.12 2.34 1.32
N GLU A 320 22.37 2.11 0.91
CA GLU A 320 22.94 0.78 0.74
C GLU A 320 22.98 -0.01 2.05
N ARG A 321 23.46 0.60 3.15
CA ARG A 321 23.45 -0.06 4.48
C ARG A 321 22.04 -0.45 4.92
N LYS A 322 21.03 0.39 4.69
CA LYS A 322 19.63 0.04 4.98
C LYS A 322 19.15 -1.14 4.14
N ALA A 323 19.50 -1.19 2.85
CA ALA A 323 19.15 -2.31 1.97
C ALA A 323 19.80 -3.61 2.45
N LYS A 324 21.11 -3.57 2.74
CA LYS A 324 21.86 -4.70 3.28
C LYS A 324 21.28 -5.22 4.59
N ILE A 325 20.93 -4.33 5.53
CA ILE A 325 20.28 -4.73 6.79
C ILE A 325 18.94 -5.43 6.53
N LYS A 326 18.13 -4.92 5.60
CA LYS A 326 16.86 -5.55 5.24
C LYS A 326 17.06 -6.93 4.63
N GLU A 327 18.00 -7.06 3.70
CA GLU A 327 18.36 -8.33 3.07
C GLU A 327 18.86 -9.34 4.11
N THR A 328 19.80 -8.95 4.97
CA THR A 328 20.31 -9.84 6.04
C THR A 328 19.21 -10.24 7.01
N ASN A 329 18.30 -9.33 7.36
CA ASN A 329 17.18 -9.65 8.24
C ASN A 329 16.21 -10.62 7.57
N TYR A 330 15.92 -10.40 6.27
CA TYR A 330 15.06 -11.26 5.49
C TYR A 330 15.64 -12.68 5.38
N LEU A 331 16.89 -12.80 4.95
CA LEU A 331 17.60 -14.08 4.82
C LEU A 331 17.79 -14.81 6.16
N LYS A 332 17.94 -14.07 7.27
CA LYS A 332 18.03 -14.65 8.62
C LYS A 332 16.67 -15.15 9.15
N SER A 333 15.57 -14.56 8.68
CA SER A 333 14.21 -14.94 9.10
C SER A 333 13.56 -16.01 8.22
N MET A 334 14.20 -16.37 7.11
CA MET A 334 13.75 -17.35 6.13
C MET A 334 14.32 -18.73 6.43
#